data_AF-U2I6Y3-F1
#
_entry.id   AF-U2I6Y3-F1
#
_cell.length_a   1.000
_cell.length_b   1.000
_cell.length_c   1.000
_cell.angle_alpha   90.00
_cell.angle_beta   90.00
_cell.angle_gamma   90.00
#
_symmetry.space_group_name_H-M   'P 1'
#
loop_
_entity.id
_entity.type
_entity.pdbx_description
1 polymer ?
#
loop_
_entity_poly.entity_id
_entity_poly.type
_entity_poly.pdbx_seq_one_letter_code
_entity_poly.pdbx_strand_id
1 'polypeptide(L)'
;METKLMRRLGALSFALALGLMPAHAQLGNLVKTVKSKAEKVVKEVSDDVKNQLDRTPSQAKGAVDQAQKQTPTPDGGDPLTIMRQVQIGELTPDSFYAQARQRDNGGALDQTLDTQAQYETFAYYLLRLKKAVEQRDFETMAWSDDNKAALYLMQLMNNPKREQVRGFRFDAWALEYQKVTAAVDRILLAPFNGSVTRSLLSGEELLRRLTTYLQTPGLSMNMKKYYLFQAVKRLSNDLVSGSLQDSNPQVQTIVASLKEIYASMDQEYRSIYPEPRTLEEMKNEQQQRTNAQIKKIQDEARERRERVHPMRKAGKMNRPDMLAHYERIMRRVWSKDHIVKMLIVSDDWSNGTSSKGESYRVVNGLVIVKTKDGRYQALPCSMGEKWLPQANRYSGHYEYFGVSDPFYIDYR
;
A
#
# COMPACT_ATOMS: atom_id res chain seq x y z
N MET A 1 -10.37 -3.79 -27.32
CA MET A 1 -11.49 -3.64 -26.35
C MET A 1 -11.11 -4.15 -24.94
N GLU A 2 -9.84 -4.51 -24.69
CA GLU A 2 -9.37 -5.17 -23.45
C GLU A 2 -8.82 -4.21 -22.38
N THR A 3 -8.45 -2.97 -22.73
CA THR A 3 -7.80 -2.03 -21.81
C THR A 3 -8.75 -1.18 -20.96
N LYS A 4 -10.05 -1.15 -21.29
CA LYS A 4 -11.07 -0.39 -20.53
C LYS A 4 -11.74 -1.20 -19.41
N LEU A 5 -11.81 -2.53 -19.54
CA LEU A 5 -12.37 -3.43 -18.51
C LEU A 5 -11.47 -3.52 -17.27
N MET A 6 -10.14 -3.52 -17.46
CA MET A 6 -9.15 -3.61 -16.37
C MET A 6 -9.13 -2.39 -15.43
N ARG A 7 -9.60 -1.21 -15.86
CA ARG A 7 -9.56 0.01 -15.04
C ARG A 7 -10.74 0.16 -14.06
N ARG A 8 -11.81 -0.63 -14.19
CA ARG A 8 -13.02 -0.51 -13.34
C ARG A 8 -13.13 -1.58 -12.27
N LEU A 9 -12.67 -2.80 -12.53
CA LEU A 9 -12.61 -3.87 -11.54
C LEU A 9 -11.45 -3.69 -10.54
N GLY A 10 -10.36 -3.05 -10.96
CA GLY A 10 -9.23 -2.72 -10.07
C GLY A 10 -9.56 -1.73 -8.95
N ALA A 11 -10.60 -0.88 -9.10
CA ALA A 11 -10.93 0.16 -8.11
C ALA A 11 -11.74 -0.38 -6.91
N LEU A 12 -12.53 -1.44 -7.09
CA LEU A 12 -13.28 -2.07 -5.98
C LEU A 12 -12.37 -2.93 -5.09
N SER A 13 -11.34 -3.55 -5.64
CA SER A 13 -10.35 -4.32 -4.87
C SER A 13 -9.26 -3.44 -4.22
N PHE A 14 -8.95 -2.27 -4.79
CA PHE A 14 -7.94 -1.35 -4.23
C PHE A 14 -8.39 -0.60 -2.97
N ALA A 15 -9.68 -0.29 -2.84
CA ALA A 15 -10.20 0.36 -1.62
C ALA A 15 -10.15 -0.58 -0.39
N LEU A 16 -10.26 -1.90 -0.64
CA LEU A 16 -10.24 -2.94 0.39
C LEU A 16 -8.86 -3.15 1.03
N ALA A 17 -7.76 -2.93 0.30
CA ALA A 17 -6.41 -3.07 0.84
C ALA A 17 -5.95 -1.86 1.67
N LEU A 18 -6.54 -0.67 1.46
CA LEU A 18 -6.12 0.56 2.15
C LEU A 18 -6.88 0.82 3.46
N GLY A 19 -8.06 0.23 3.66
CA GLY A 19 -8.85 0.38 4.90
C GLY A 19 -8.48 -0.61 6.02
N LEU A 20 -7.69 -1.64 5.73
CA LEU A 20 -7.42 -2.77 6.63
C LEU A 20 -5.92 -3.00 6.94
N MET A 21 -5.01 -2.13 6.49
CA MET A 21 -3.57 -2.28 6.77
C MET A 21 -3.05 -1.34 7.88
N PRO A 22 -2.02 -1.75 8.64
CA PRO A 22 -1.15 -0.83 9.39
C PRO A 22 -0.45 0.13 8.43
N ALA A 23 -0.46 1.41 8.78
CA ALA A 23 -0.01 2.50 7.93
C ALA A 23 1.51 2.50 7.71
N HIS A 24 1.98 2.09 6.53
CA HIS A 24 3.25 2.53 5.95
C HIS A 24 3.16 2.57 4.42
N ALA A 25 2.43 3.53 3.83
CA ALA A 25 2.79 4.23 2.59
C ALA A 25 1.65 5.15 2.06
N GLN A 26 1.92 6.46 2.09
CA GLN A 26 1.56 7.45 1.06
C GLN A 26 0.07 7.76 0.77
N LEU A 27 -0.53 8.57 1.65
CA LEU A 27 -1.70 9.40 1.35
C LEU A 27 -1.26 10.85 1.06
N GLY A 28 -1.07 11.17 -0.22
CA GLY A 28 -0.84 12.55 -0.68
C GLY A 28 -1.58 12.90 -1.97
N ASN A 29 -1.68 11.96 -2.92
CA ASN A 29 -2.31 12.20 -4.24
C ASN A 29 -3.63 11.45 -4.49
N LEU A 30 -4.11 10.65 -3.54
CA LEU A 30 -5.30 9.80 -3.71
C LEU A 30 -6.62 10.56 -3.55
N VAL A 31 -6.68 11.57 -2.67
CA VAL A 31 -7.94 12.26 -2.32
C VAL A 31 -8.52 13.09 -3.46
N LYS A 32 -7.68 13.66 -4.35
CA LYS A 32 -8.16 14.44 -5.51
C LYS A 32 -8.61 13.58 -6.71
N THR A 33 -8.18 12.32 -6.79
CA THR A 33 -8.45 11.46 -7.95
C THR A 33 -9.71 10.60 -7.78
N VAL A 34 -10.15 10.37 -6.55
CA VAL A 34 -11.34 9.53 -6.24
C VAL A 34 -12.66 10.26 -6.52
N LYS A 35 -12.72 11.59 -6.31
CA LYS A 35 -13.97 12.34 -6.49
C LYS A 35 -14.40 12.48 -7.96
N SER A 36 -13.48 12.56 -8.92
CA SER A 36 -13.82 12.73 -10.34
C SER A 36 -14.05 11.42 -11.12
N LYS A 37 -13.67 10.26 -10.57
CA LYS A 37 -13.89 8.95 -11.21
C LYS A 37 -15.14 8.21 -10.72
N ALA A 38 -15.66 8.53 -9.53
CA ALA A 38 -16.83 7.86 -8.97
C ALA A 38 -18.14 8.20 -9.72
N GLU A 39 -18.34 9.46 -10.13
CA GLU A 39 -19.58 9.90 -10.79
C GLU A 39 -19.74 9.35 -12.23
N LYS A 40 -18.65 8.95 -12.88
CA LYS A 40 -18.67 8.39 -14.25
C LYS A 40 -18.91 6.87 -14.30
N VAL A 41 -18.72 6.15 -13.18
CA VAL A 41 -18.82 4.68 -13.13
C VAL A 41 -20.25 4.22 -12.83
N VAL A 42 -21.06 5.02 -12.11
CA VAL A 42 -22.44 4.66 -11.75
C VAL A 42 -23.37 4.59 -12.98
N LYS A 43 -23.11 5.36 -14.03
CA LYS A 43 -23.94 5.35 -15.25
C LYS A 43 -23.65 4.20 -16.21
N GLU A 44 -22.42 3.70 -16.30
CA GLU A 44 -22.07 2.62 -17.24
C GLU A 44 -22.31 1.20 -16.68
N VAL A 45 -22.45 1.03 -15.36
CA VAL A 45 -22.78 -0.27 -14.74
C VAL A 45 -24.25 -0.67 -14.97
N SER A 46 -25.14 0.28 -15.25
CA SER A 46 -26.55 -0.01 -15.49
C SER A 46 -26.83 -0.66 -16.85
N ASP A 47 -25.97 -0.46 -17.85
CA ASP A 47 -26.19 -0.96 -19.21
C ASP A 47 -25.54 -2.33 -19.44
N ASP A 48 -24.40 -2.62 -18.80
CA ASP A 48 -23.69 -3.91 -18.91
C ASP A 48 -24.41 -5.06 -18.18
N VAL A 49 -25.10 -4.77 -17.07
CA VAL A 49 -25.91 -5.77 -16.33
C VAL A 49 -27.10 -6.24 -17.18
N LYS A 50 -27.61 -5.38 -18.07
CA LYS A 50 -28.74 -5.72 -18.95
C LYS A 50 -28.35 -6.73 -20.03
N ASN A 51 -27.10 -6.72 -20.50
CA ASN A 51 -26.63 -7.59 -21.58
C ASN A 51 -26.17 -8.99 -21.11
N GLN A 52 -25.89 -9.19 -19.83
CA GLN A 52 -25.46 -10.50 -19.29
C GLN A 52 -26.60 -11.40 -18.81
N LEU A 53 -27.84 -10.89 -18.72
CA LEU A 53 -29.01 -11.65 -18.26
C LEU A 53 -29.72 -12.46 -19.37
N ASP A 54 -29.40 -12.25 -20.65
CA ASP A 54 -30.09 -12.88 -21.79
C ASP A 54 -29.42 -14.16 -22.36
N ARG A 55 -28.46 -14.77 -21.67
CA ARG A 55 -27.84 -16.04 -22.12
C ARG A 55 -28.01 -17.16 -21.10
N THR A 56 -29.07 -17.93 -21.28
CA THR A 56 -29.37 -19.18 -20.54
C THR A 56 -28.40 -20.30 -20.95
N PRO A 57 -28.10 -21.28 -20.07
CA PRO A 57 -27.02 -22.24 -20.26
C PRO A 57 -27.52 -23.56 -20.88
N SER A 58 -26.84 -24.05 -21.91
CA SER A 58 -26.98 -25.42 -22.39
C SER A 58 -25.69 -25.86 -23.05
N GLN A 59 -25.30 -27.11 -22.78
CA GLN A 59 -24.17 -27.86 -23.36
C GLN A 59 -22.79 -27.67 -22.71
N ALA A 60 -22.49 -28.57 -21.76
CA ALA A 60 -21.15 -29.12 -21.58
C ALA A 60 -21.26 -30.52 -20.94
N LYS A 61 -21.88 -31.46 -21.66
CA LYS A 61 -21.67 -32.90 -21.48
C LYS A 61 -20.85 -33.36 -22.69
N GLY A 62 -19.65 -33.88 -22.44
CA GLY A 62 -18.80 -34.54 -23.44
C GLY A 62 -17.53 -33.77 -23.76
N ALA A 63 -16.45 -34.08 -23.04
CA ALA A 63 -15.06 -34.01 -23.51
C ALA A 63 -14.12 -34.53 -22.40
N VAL A 64 -14.37 -35.76 -21.94
CA VAL A 64 -13.34 -36.59 -21.32
C VAL A 64 -12.90 -37.51 -22.44
N ASP A 65 -11.83 -37.14 -23.14
CA ASP A 65 -10.94 -38.03 -23.90
C ASP A 65 -10.10 -37.16 -24.86
N GLN A 66 -8.89 -36.82 -24.41
CA GLN A 66 -7.65 -36.81 -25.20
C GLN A 66 -6.55 -36.11 -24.40
N ALA A 67 -5.89 -36.89 -23.54
CA ALA A 67 -4.53 -36.62 -23.11
C ALA A 67 -3.61 -37.49 -23.97
N GLN A 68 -2.85 -36.90 -24.89
CA GLN A 68 -1.48 -37.30 -25.29
C GLN A 68 -1.06 -36.59 -26.58
N LYS A 69 -0.28 -35.52 -26.43
CA LYS A 69 1.02 -35.30 -27.11
C LYS A 69 1.58 -33.95 -26.68
N GLN A 70 2.78 -33.97 -26.12
CA GLN A 70 3.54 -32.82 -25.67
C GLN A 70 4.20 -32.09 -26.85
N THR A 71 4.04 -30.77 -26.92
CA THR A 71 5.16 -29.80 -27.02
C THR A 71 4.63 -28.43 -26.56
N PRO A 72 5.44 -27.62 -25.85
CA PRO A 72 4.94 -26.53 -25.01
C PRO A 72 4.74 -25.23 -25.80
N THR A 73 3.56 -24.62 -25.69
CA THR A 73 3.33 -23.25 -26.16
C THR A 73 3.46 -22.26 -25.00
N PRO A 74 4.31 -21.22 -25.15
CA PRO A 74 4.48 -20.17 -24.15
C PRO A 74 3.45 -19.06 -24.38
N ASP A 75 2.17 -19.31 -24.10
CA ASP A 75 1.17 -18.25 -23.97
C ASP A 75 -0.11 -18.77 -23.28
N GLY A 76 -0.50 -18.12 -22.18
CA GLY A 76 -1.85 -18.22 -21.60
C GLY A 76 -2.20 -19.44 -20.73
N GLY A 77 -1.21 -20.23 -20.28
CA GLY A 77 -1.48 -21.35 -19.35
C GLY A 77 -2.02 -20.89 -17.99
N ASP A 78 -2.96 -21.66 -17.41
CA ASP A 78 -3.40 -21.51 -16.01
C ASP A 78 -2.15 -21.50 -15.11
N PRO A 79 -1.91 -20.46 -14.28
CA PRO A 79 -0.73 -20.38 -13.41
C PRO A 79 -0.53 -21.61 -12.52
N LEU A 80 -1.61 -22.35 -12.25
CA LEU A 80 -1.62 -23.58 -11.47
C LEU A 80 -1.32 -24.85 -12.29
N THR A 81 -1.14 -24.77 -13.61
CA THR A 81 -0.92 -25.93 -14.50
C THR A 81 0.37 -26.68 -14.14
N ILE A 82 1.44 -25.96 -13.76
CA ILE A 82 2.69 -26.56 -13.29
C ILE A 82 2.46 -27.38 -12.01
N MET A 83 1.54 -26.93 -11.15
CA MET A 83 1.21 -27.64 -9.90
C MET A 83 0.18 -28.75 -10.08
N ARG A 84 -0.70 -28.66 -11.09
CA ARG A 84 -1.69 -29.71 -11.47
C ARG A 84 -1.04 -31.01 -11.93
N GLN A 85 0.19 -30.96 -12.45
CA GLN A 85 0.98 -32.15 -12.82
C GLN A 85 1.47 -32.93 -11.59
N VAL A 86 1.57 -32.27 -10.43
CA VAL A 86 1.78 -32.95 -9.16
C VAL A 86 0.40 -33.41 -8.70
N GLN A 87 0.07 -34.69 -8.91
CA GLN A 87 -1.05 -35.31 -8.21
C GLN A 87 -0.92 -34.90 -6.74
N ILE A 88 -2.00 -34.39 -6.14
CA ILE A 88 -2.09 -34.34 -4.68
C ILE A 88 -2.40 -35.77 -4.23
N GLY A 89 -1.50 -36.68 -4.58
CA GLY A 89 -1.29 -37.93 -3.87
C GLY A 89 -0.44 -37.59 -2.65
N GLU A 90 -0.52 -38.45 -1.65
CA GLU A 90 0.08 -38.35 -0.31
C GLU A 90 1.25 -37.36 -0.16
N LEU A 91 1.19 -36.56 0.91
CA LEU A 91 2.27 -35.70 1.39
C LEU A 91 3.53 -36.53 1.66
N THR A 92 4.24 -36.93 0.60
CA THR A 92 5.60 -37.46 0.72
C THR A 92 6.49 -36.28 1.11
N PRO A 93 7.49 -36.48 2.00
CA PRO A 93 8.38 -35.41 2.46
C PRO A 93 9.06 -34.62 1.34
N ASP A 94 9.26 -35.26 0.19
CA ASP A 94 9.94 -34.68 -0.97
C ASP A 94 9.00 -33.92 -1.93
N SER A 95 7.69 -33.98 -1.69
CA SER A 95 6.73 -33.24 -2.51
C SER A 95 6.89 -31.72 -2.32
N PHE A 96 6.69 -30.96 -3.40
CA PHE A 96 6.59 -29.49 -3.34
C PHE A 96 5.63 -29.03 -2.22
N TYR A 97 4.55 -29.79 -2.01
CA TYR A 97 3.54 -29.55 -0.97
C TYR A 97 4.09 -29.68 0.46
N ALA A 98 4.88 -30.73 0.73
CA ALA A 98 5.52 -30.92 2.02
C ALA A 98 6.59 -29.84 2.28
N GLN A 99 7.35 -29.45 1.25
CA GLN A 99 8.36 -28.39 1.36
C GLN A 99 7.73 -27.01 1.60
N ALA A 100 6.66 -26.64 0.87
CA ALA A 100 5.96 -25.37 1.08
C ALA A 100 5.32 -25.31 2.49
N ARG A 101 4.72 -26.41 2.96
CA ARG A 101 4.15 -26.49 4.32
C ARG A 101 5.21 -26.45 5.41
N GLN A 102 6.37 -27.08 5.20
CA GLN A 102 7.50 -27.00 6.14
C GLN A 102 8.07 -25.58 6.20
N ARG A 103 8.18 -24.89 5.05
CA ARG A 103 8.62 -23.48 4.98
C ARG A 103 7.66 -22.55 5.72
N ASP A 104 6.34 -22.79 5.68
CA ASP A 104 5.34 -22.05 6.48
C ASP A 104 5.24 -22.52 7.95
N ASN A 105 6.32 -23.06 8.54
CA ASN A 105 6.36 -23.59 9.91
C ASN A 105 5.16 -24.50 10.27
N GLY A 106 4.72 -25.35 9.34
CA GLY A 106 3.60 -26.26 9.55
C GLY A 106 2.20 -25.65 9.34
N GLY A 107 2.12 -24.40 8.86
CA GLY A 107 0.88 -23.70 8.51
C GLY A 107 0.64 -22.36 9.23
N ALA A 108 1.65 -21.82 9.91
CA ALA A 108 1.58 -20.54 10.63
C ALA A 108 2.17 -19.43 9.75
N LEU A 109 1.49 -18.28 9.62
CA LEU A 109 1.93 -17.20 8.73
C LEU A 109 3.34 -16.74 9.12
N ASP A 110 4.31 -16.95 8.24
CA ASP A 110 5.68 -16.52 8.45
C ASP A 110 6.02 -15.31 7.57
N GLN A 111 6.12 -14.14 8.21
CA GLN A 111 6.46 -12.88 7.53
C GLN A 111 7.95 -12.76 7.21
N THR A 112 8.79 -13.67 7.71
CA THR A 112 10.25 -13.65 7.54
C THR A 112 10.72 -14.43 6.32
N LEU A 113 9.80 -15.13 5.64
CA LEU A 113 10.10 -15.86 4.41
C LEU A 113 10.68 -14.95 3.33
N ASP A 114 11.65 -15.49 2.58
CA ASP A 114 12.13 -14.83 1.38
C ASP A 114 11.03 -14.75 0.30
N THR A 115 11.26 -13.95 -0.74
CA THR A 115 10.24 -13.66 -1.75
C THR A 115 9.87 -14.91 -2.58
N GLN A 116 10.82 -15.82 -2.82
CA GLN A 116 10.53 -17.07 -3.52
C GLN A 116 9.63 -17.97 -2.66
N ALA A 117 9.99 -18.15 -1.38
CA ALA A 117 9.21 -18.92 -0.43
C ALA A 117 7.79 -18.34 -0.23
N GLN A 118 7.63 -17.01 -0.19
CA GLN A 118 6.33 -16.35 -0.16
C GLN A 118 5.46 -16.73 -1.39
N TYR A 119 6.04 -16.76 -2.59
CA TYR A 119 5.32 -17.17 -3.81
C TYR A 119 4.93 -18.65 -3.80
N GLU A 120 5.83 -19.52 -3.36
CA GLU A 120 5.57 -20.96 -3.28
C GLU A 120 4.46 -21.27 -2.26
N THR A 121 4.49 -20.61 -1.10
CA THR A 121 3.46 -20.76 -0.08
C THR A 121 2.12 -20.17 -0.54
N PHE A 122 2.13 -19.01 -1.21
CA PHE A 122 0.94 -18.47 -1.86
C PHE A 122 0.32 -19.45 -2.86
N ALA A 123 1.15 -20.01 -3.75
CA ALA A 123 0.72 -20.94 -4.79
C ALA A 123 0.16 -22.25 -4.18
N TYR A 124 0.79 -22.74 -3.11
CA TYR A 124 0.33 -23.89 -2.33
C TYR A 124 -1.09 -23.69 -1.80
N TYR A 125 -1.35 -22.59 -1.09
CA TYR A 125 -2.66 -22.32 -0.51
C TYR A 125 -3.72 -22.04 -1.57
N LEU A 126 -3.37 -21.32 -2.64
CA LEU A 126 -4.29 -21.06 -3.74
C LEU A 126 -4.74 -22.35 -4.45
N LEU A 127 -3.83 -23.30 -4.66
CA LEU A 127 -4.20 -24.58 -5.28
C LEU A 127 -5.13 -25.41 -4.39
N ARG A 128 -4.85 -25.48 -3.08
CA ARG A 128 -5.72 -26.20 -2.14
C ARG A 128 -7.11 -25.58 -2.09
N LEU A 129 -7.19 -24.24 -2.09
CA LEU A 129 -8.46 -23.52 -2.17
C LEU A 129 -9.21 -23.83 -3.47
N LYS A 130 -8.51 -23.86 -4.62
CA LYS A 130 -9.12 -24.23 -5.91
C LYS A 130 -9.69 -25.65 -5.89
N LYS A 131 -9.00 -26.60 -5.27
CA LYS A 131 -9.51 -27.97 -5.12
C LYS A 131 -10.70 -28.06 -4.15
N ALA A 132 -10.68 -27.29 -3.07
CA ALA A 132 -11.83 -27.20 -2.17
C ALA A 132 -13.08 -26.68 -2.90
N VAL A 133 -12.90 -25.71 -3.81
CA VAL A 133 -13.97 -25.24 -4.72
C VAL A 133 -14.45 -26.36 -5.65
N GLU A 134 -13.54 -27.09 -6.29
CA GLU A 134 -13.87 -28.21 -7.20
C GLU A 134 -14.62 -29.34 -6.46
N GLN A 135 -14.24 -29.64 -5.22
CA GLN A 135 -14.79 -30.73 -4.40
C GLN A 135 -15.97 -30.31 -3.51
N ARG A 136 -16.32 -29.01 -3.48
CA ARG A 136 -17.32 -28.44 -2.55
C ARG A 136 -16.99 -28.70 -1.08
N ASP A 137 -15.70 -28.66 -0.73
CA ASP A 137 -15.24 -28.72 0.65
C ASP A 137 -15.42 -27.35 1.33
N PHE A 138 -16.59 -27.20 1.95
CA PHE A 138 -17.01 -25.96 2.61
C PHE A 138 -16.08 -25.55 3.77
N GLU A 139 -15.56 -26.51 4.54
CA GLU A 139 -14.71 -26.22 5.70
C GLU A 139 -13.34 -25.67 5.29
N THR A 140 -12.74 -26.26 4.25
CA THR A 140 -11.46 -25.77 3.71
C THR A 140 -11.63 -24.42 3.00
N MET A 141 -12.74 -24.22 2.28
CA MET A 141 -13.06 -22.93 1.65
C MET A 141 -13.21 -21.79 2.66
N ALA A 142 -13.77 -22.06 3.84
CA ALA A 142 -14.14 -21.02 4.79
C ALA A 142 -12.95 -20.35 5.48
N TRP A 143 -11.83 -21.02 5.74
CA TRP A 143 -10.77 -20.37 6.51
C TRP A 143 -9.34 -20.69 6.12
N SER A 144 -8.87 -21.93 6.31
CA SER A 144 -7.42 -22.13 6.45
C SER A 144 -6.65 -21.72 5.20
N ASP A 145 -7.21 -21.96 4.01
CA ASP A 145 -6.45 -21.80 2.77
C ASP A 145 -6.74 -20.46 2.07
N ASP A 146 -7.96 -19.93 2.16
CA ASP A 146 -8.28 -18.59 1.65
C ASP A 146 -7.57 -17.49 2.44
N ASN A 147 -7.61 -17.57 3.77
CA ASN A 147 -6.91 -16.62 4.64
C ASN A 147 -5.39 -16.62 4.35
N LYS A 148 -4.77 -17.80 4.25
CA LYS A 148 -3.33 -17.90 4.00
C LYS A 148 -2.97 -17.40 2.60
N ALA A 149 -3.73 -17.76 1.57
CA ALA A 149 -3.52 -17.23 0.23
C ALA A 149 -3.68 -15.70 0.19
N ALA A 150 -4.66 -15.14 0.90
CA ALA A 150 -4.86 -13.69 1.02
C ALA A 150 -3.66 -12.99 1.68
N LEU A 151 -3.19 -13.52 2.80
CA LEU A 151 -2.08 -12.95 3.57
C LEU A 151 -0.77 -12.96 2.77
N TYR A 152 -0.46 -14.06 2.10
CA TYR A 152 0.73 -14.14 1.25
C TYR A 152 0.62 -13.25 0.00
N LEU A 153 -0.57 -13.16 -0.60
CA LEU A 153 -0.81 -12.21 -1.69
C LEU A 153 -0.55 -10.76 -1.23
N MET A 154 -1.00 -10.38 -0.03
CA MET A 154 -0.79 -9.04 0.53
C MET A 154 0.69 -8.76 0.81
N GLN A 155 1.44 -9.73 1.35
CA GLN A 155 2.89 -9.59 1.55
C GLN A 155 3.61 -9.36 0.22
N LEU A 156 3.31 -10.18 -0.79
CA LEU A 156 3.88 -10.06 -2.13
C LEU A 156 3.51 -8.73 -2.79
N MET A 157 2.26 -8.28 -2.67
CA MET A 157 1.81 -6.99 -3.19
C MET A 157 2.60 -5.80 -2.64
N ASN A 158 3.02 -5.88 -1.38
CA ASN A 158 3.81 -4.86 -0.70
C ASN A 158 5.33 -5.05 -0.87
N ASN A 159 5.76 -6.13 -1.52
CA ASN A 159 7.16 -6.44 -1.71
C ASN A 159 7.67 -5.85 -3.06
N PRO A 160 8.67 -4.95 -3.06
CA PRO A 160 9.22 -4.38 -4.29
C PRO A 160 10.02 -5.39 -5.13
N LYS A 161 10.42 -6.53 -4.55
CA LYS A 161 11.16 -7.59 -5.23
C LYS A 161 10.26 -8.65 -5.88
N ARG A 162 8.93 -8.51 -5.79
CA ARG A 162 7.98 -9.53 -6.28
C ARG A 162 8.20 -9.90 -7.75
N GLU A 163 8.53 -8.94 -8.60
CA GLU A 163 8.75 -9.19 -10.04
C GLU A 163 10.11 -9.84 -10.36
N GLN A 164 10.99 -9.99 -9.37
CA GLN A 164 12.33 -10.54 -9.56
C GLN A 164 12.35 -12.07 -9.49
N VAL A 165 11.23 -12.68 -9.12
CA VAL A 165 11.11 -14.12 -8.92
C VAL A 165 10.82 -14.81 -10.25
N ARG A 166 11.80 -15.57 -10.77
CA ARG A 166 11.69 -16.24 -12.07
C ARG A 166 10.55 -17.26 -12.06
N GLY A 167 9.66 -17.18 -13.06
CA GLY A 167 8.52 -18.10 -13.19
C GLY A 167 7.26 -17.65 -12.44
N PHE A 168 7.34 -16.60 -11.62
CA PHE A 168 6.19 -16.04 -10.90
C PHE A 168 5.85 -14.65 -11.42
N ARG A 169 4.79 -14.56 -12.24
CA ARG A 169 4.23 -13.28 -12.69
C ARG A 169 3.13 -12.83 -11.73
N PHE A 170 3.42 -11.85 -10.87
CA PHE A 170 2.51 -11.43 -9.81
C PHE A 170 1.08 -11.18 -10.32
N ASP A 171 0.93 -10.44 -11.41
CA ASP A 171 -0.40 -10.10 -11.96
C ASP A 171 -1.22 -11.32 -12.40
N ALA A 172 -0.57 -12.33 -12.98
CA ALA A 172 -1.25 -13.56 -13.41
C ALA A 172 -1.72 -14.39 -12.20
N TRP A 173 -0.88 -14.45 -11.19
CA TRP A 173 -1.14 -15.12 -9.91
C TRP A 173 -2.21 -14.42 -9.08
N ALA A 174 -2.19 -13.08 -9.03
CA ALA A 174 -3.22 -12.26 -8.40
C ALA A 174 -4.58 -12.41 -9.11
N LEU A 175 -4.58 -12.48 -10.45
CA LEU A 175 -5.79 -12.73 -11.22
C LEU A 175 -6.37 -14.12 -10.93
N GLU A 176 -5.53 -15.14 -10.82
CA GLU A 176 -6.00 -16.50 -10.49
C GLU A 176 -6.58 -16.56 -9.07
N TYR A 177 -5.95 -15.89 -8.09
CA TYR A 177 -6.52 -15.74 -6.76
C TYR A 177 -7.91 -15.08 -6.78
N GLN A 178 -8.08 -14.01 -7.56
CA GLN A 178 -9.39 -13.36 -7.71
C GLN A 178 -10.45 -14.31 -8.28
N LYS A 179 -10.11 -15.16 -9.25
CA LYS A 179 -11.06 -16.14 -9.80
C LYS A 179 -11.48 -17.18 -8.77
N VAL A 180 -10.51 -17.73 -8.03
CA VAL A 180 -10.76 -18.77 -7.04
C VAL A 180 -11.58 -18.20 -5.88
N THR A 181 -11.20 -17.05 -5.33
CA THR A 181 -11.95 -16.40 -4.23
C THR A 181 -13.33 -15.94 -4.64
N ALA A 182 -13.53 -15.46 -5.88
CA ALA A 182 -14.87 -15.18 -6.40
C ALA A 182 -15.75 -16.44 -6.46
N ALA A 183 -15.17 -17.61 -6.75
CA ALA A 183 -15.89 -18.88 -6.70
C ALA A 183 -16.24 -19.27 -5.26
N VAL A 184 -15.30 -19.13 -4.31
CA VAL A 184 -15.55 -19.32 -2.87
C VAL A 184 -16.71 -18.45 -2.40
N ASP A 185 -16.65 -17.14 -2.66
CA ASP A 185 -17.69 -16.19 -2.28
C ASP A 185 -19.04 -16.54 -2.90
N ARG A 186 -19.09 -16.93 -4.19
CA ARG A 186 -20.34 -17.39 -4.83
C ARG A 186 -20.94 -18.60 -4.14
N ILE A 187 -20.10 -19.52 -3.65
CA ILE A 187 -20.55 -20.77 -3.04
C ILE A 187 -21.00 -20.52 -1.60
N LEU A 188 -20.16 -19.88 -0.79
CA LEU A 188 -20.43 -19.65 0.63
C LEU A 188 -21.48 -18.57 0.87
N LEU A 189 -21.58 -17.56 0.00
CA LEU A 189 -22.61 -16.52 0.13
C LEU A 189 -23.92 -16.84 -0.59
N ALA A 190 -23.99 -17.94 -1.35
CA ALA A 190 -25.22 -18.37 -2.03
C ALA A 190 -26.46 -18.42 -1.12
N PRO A 191 -26.39 -18.91 0.14
CA PRO A 191 -27.55 -18.97 1.03
C PRO A 191 -28.10 -17.58 1.42
N PHE A 192 -27.27 -16.54 1.34
CA PHE A 192 -27.64 -15.19 1.75
C PHE A 192 -28.11 -14.35 0.59
N ASN A 193 -27.58 -14.60 -0.61
CA ASN A 193 -27.99 -13.96 -1.85
C ASN A 193 -29.44 -14.36 -2.17
N GLY A 194 -30.32 -13.38 -2.32
CA GLY A 194 -31.73 -13.63 -2.68
C GLY A 194 -31.84 -14.46 -3.97
N SER A 195 -32.96 -15.17 -4.16
CA SER A 195 -33.21 -15.93 -5.40
C SER A 195 -32.93 -15.04 -6.62
N VAL A 196 -32.32 -15.64 -7.65
CA VAL A 196 -31.83 -15.06 -8.93
C VAL A 196 -32.78 -14.05 -9.62
N THR A 197 -34.04 -13.97 -9.18
CA THR A 197 -35.13 -13.15 -9.74
C THR A 197 -35.57 -11.92 -8.94
N ARG A 198 -34.95 -11.55 -7.80
CA ARG A 198 -35.30 -10.31 -7.07
C ARG A 198 -34.07 -9.45 -6.77
N SER A 199 -34.28 -8.13 -6.81
CA SER A 199 -33.34 -7.04 -6.52
C SER A 199 -32.20 -7.40 -5.57
N LEU A 200 -30.97 -6.93 -5.88
CA LEU A 200 -29.82 -6.97 -4.98
C LEU A 200 -30.27 -6.61 -3.56
N LEU A 201 -30.03 -7.51 -2.59
CA LEU A 201 -30.34 -7.25 -1.18
C LEU A 201 -29.62 -5.96 -0.74
N SER A 202 -30.29 -5.16 0.09
CA SER A 202 -29.61 -4.03 0.73
C SER A 202 -28.44 -4.55 1.57
N GLY A 203 -27.40 -3.71 1.71
CA GLY A 203 -26.24 -4.06 2.55
C GLY A 203 -26.64 -4.39 3.99
N GLU A 204 -27.62 -3.64 4.52
CA GLU A 204 -28.22 -3.88 5.84
C GLU A 204 -28.87 -5.27 5.96
N GLU A 205 -29.67 -5.67 4.97
CA GLU A 205 -30.34 -6.98 5.00
C GLU A 205 -29.35 -8.13 4.89
N LEU A 206 -28.31 -7.98 4.06
CA LEU A 206 -27.25 -8.98 3.97
C LEU A 206 -26.47 -9.10 5.29
N LEU A 207 -26.10 -7.97 5.89
CA LEU A 207 -25.43 -7.94 7.19
C LEU A 207 -26.28 -8.57 8.29
N ARG A 208 -27.58 -8.27 8.31
CA ARG A 208 -28.53 -8.87 9.25
C ARG A 208 -28.54 -10.38 9.11
N ARG A 209 -28.68 -10.91 7.89
CA ARG A 209 -28.68 -12.35 7.62
C ARG A 209 -27.37 -13.02 8.03
N LEU A 210 -26.23 -12.42 7.71
CA LEU A 210 -24.92 -12.93 8.11
C LEU A 210 -24.77 -12.96 9.63
N THR A 211 -25.19 -11.89 10.31
CA THR A 211 -25.12 -11.79 11.78
C THR A 211 -26.01 -12.82 12.45
N THR A 212 -27.25 -13.00 11.97
CA THR A 212 -28.15 -14.06 12.45
C THR A 212 -27.55 -15.44 12.21
N TYR A 213 -26.95 -15.68 11.04
CA TYR A 213 -26.35 -16.97 10.74
C TYR A 213 -25.14 -17.30 11.63
N LEU A 214 -24.31 -16.30 11.94
CA LEU A 214 -23.18 -16.45 12.88
C LEU A 214 -23.61 -16.88 14.29
N GLN A 215 -24.84 -16.57 14.68
CA GLN A 215 -25.44 -16.96 15.96
C GLN A 215 -26.04 -18.38 15.94
N THR A 216 -26.03 -19.06 14.79
CA THR A 216 -26.57 -20.42 14.67
C THR A 216 -25.78 -21.41 15.53
N PRO A 217 -26.44 -22.17 16.41
CA PRO A 217 -25.78 -23.23 17.19
C PRO A 217 -25.14 -24.26 16.26
N GLY A 218 -23.93 -24.73 16.62
CA GLY A 218 -23.23 -25.76 15.85
C GLY A 218 -22.52 -25.29 14.58
N LEU A 219 -22.51 -23.98 14.27
CA LEU A 219 -21.70 -23.45 13.18
C LEU A 219 -20.20 -23.67 13.47
N SER A 220 -19.49 -24.28 12.51
CA SER A 220 -18.06 -24.59 12.66
C SER A 220 -17.24 -23.32 12.85
N MET A 221 -16.08 -23.46 13.51
CA MET A 221 -15.21 -22.31 13.77
C MET A 221 -14.72 -21.68 12.47
N ASN A 222 -14.37 -22.46 11.45
CA ASN A 222 -13.93 -21.93 10.16
C ASN A 222 -15.02 -21.10 9.47
N MET A 223 -16.27 -21.59 9.50
CA MET A 223 -17.41 -20.83 8.99
C MET A 223 -17.65 -19.54 9.77
N LYS A 224 -17.55 -19.59 11.11
CA LYS A 224 -17.66 -18.39 11.94
C LYS A 224 -16.61 -17.34 11.55
N LYS A 225 -15.36 -17.76 11.38
CA LYS A 225 -14.27 -16.88 10.96
C LYS A 225 -14.53 -16.29 9.56
N TYR A 226 -14.97 -17.10 8.59
CA TYR A 226 -15.34 -16.64 7.24
C TYR A 226 -16.44 -15.57 7.27
N TYR A 227 -17.59 -15.90 7.86
CA TYR A 227 -18.75 -15.02 7.81
C TYR A 227 -18.57 -13.79 8.69
N LEU A 228 -17.82 -13.88 9.79
CA LEU A 228 -17.44 -12.72 10.59
C LEU A 228 -16.56 -11.78 9.77
N PHE A 229 -15.56 -12.30 9.06
CA PHE A 229 -14.73 -11.48 8.17
C PHE A 229 -15.57 -10.80 7.10
N GLN A 230 -16.47 -11.52 6.42
CA GLN A 230 -17.35 -10.95 5.40
C GLN A 230 -18.30 -9.89 5.98
N ALA A 231 -18.86 -10.13 7.17
CA ALA A 231 -19.73 -9.18 7.85
C ALA A 231 -18.99 -7.90 8.25
N VAL A 232 -17.80 -8.01 8.87
CA VAL A 232 -16.98 -6.85 9.24
C VAL A 232 -16.55 -6.06 8.01
N LYS A 233 -16.07 -6.75 6.98
CA LYS A 233 -15.70 -6.13 5.70
C LYS A 233 -16.86 -5.34 5.08
N ARG A 234 -18.06 -5.93 5.08
CA ARG A 234 -19.26 -5.28 4.54
C ARG A 234 -19.70 -4.09 5.39
N LEU A 235 -19.74 -4.24 6.71
CA LEU A 235 -20.05 -3.18 7.66
C LEU A 235 -19.15 -1.97 7.44
N SER A 236 -17.82 -2.16 7.43
CA SER A 236 -16.87 -1.08 7.23
C SER A 236 -17.06 -0.38 5.88
N ASN A 237 -17.25 -1.14 4.80
CA ASN A 237 -17.45 -0.57 3.46
C ASN A 237 -18.74 0.26 3.38
N ASP A 238 -19.84 -0.26 3.89
CA ASP A 238 -21.13 0.40 3.79
C ASP A 238 -21.25 1.61 4.73
N LEU A 239 -20.57 1.59 5.88
CA LEU A 239 -20.42 2.77 6.74
C LEU A 239 -19.58 3.86 6.08
N VAL A 240 -18.45 3.50 5.46
CA VAL A 240 -17.57 4.46 4.77
C VAL A 240 -18.22 5.05 3.52
N SER A 241 -18.99 4.26 2.76
CA SER A 241 -19.73 4.74 1.59
C SER A 241 -20.96 5.57 1.96
N GLY A 242 -21.40 5.54 3.22
CA GLY A 242 -22.64 6.16 3.69
C GLY A 242 -23.90 5.37 3.30
N SER A 243 -23.76 4.14 2.80
CA SER A 243 -24.89 3.22 2.57
C SER A 243 -25.50 2.70 3.87
N LEU A 244 -24.73 2.68 4.95
CA LEU A 244 -25.20 2.51 6.32
C LEU A 244 -24.90 3.76 7.13
N GLN A 245 -25.77 4.05 8.09
CA GLN A 245 -25.61 5.16 9.02
C GLN A 245 -25.37 4.63 10.44
N ASP A 246 -24.30 5.09 11.08
CA ASP A 246 -23.99 4.77 12.49
C ASP A 246 -25.13 5.14 13.45
N SER A 247 -25.93 6.15 13.11
CA SER A 247 -27.08 6.58 13.90
C SER A 247 -28.28 5.62 13.85
N ASN A 248 -28.29 4.64 12.94
CA ASN A 248 -29.36 3.66 12.85
C ASN A 248 -29.26 2.64 14.03
N PRO A 249 -30.28 2.51 14.89
CA PRO A 249 -30.27 1.56 16.01
C PRO A 249 -30.05 0.10 15.60
N GLN A 250 -30.50 -0.29 14.40
CA GLN A 250 -30.27 -1.64 13.88
C GLN A 250 -28.79 -1.87 13.55
N VAL A 251 -28.13 -0.88 12.96
CA VAL A 251 -26.68 -0.92 12.68
C VAL A 251 -25.89 -1.00 13.99
N GLN A 252 -26.27 -0.22 15.01
CA GLN A 252 -25.61 -0.29 16.33
C GLN A 252 -25.76 -1.68 16.98
N THR A 253 -26.94 -2.28 16.84
CA THR A 253 -27.20 -3.66 17.33
C THR A 253 -26.33 -4.68 16.59
N ILE A 254 -26.24 -4.57 15.26
CA ILE A 254 -25.36 -5.42 14.45
C ILE A 254 -23.90 -5.25 14.88
N VAL A 255 -23.41 -4.02 15.04
CA VAL A 255 -22.04 -3.75 15.49
C VAL A 255 -21.78 -4.41 16.86
N ALA A 256 -22.69 -4.25 17.83
CA ALA A 256 -22.55 -4.85 19.15
C ALA A 256 -22.52 -6.40 19.08
N SER A 257 -23.42 -7.02 18.32
CA SER A 257 -23.43 -8.47 18.13
C SER A 257 -22.15 -8.97 17.46
N LEU A 258 -21.66 -8.27 16.44
CA LEU A 258 -20.40 -8.64 15.78
C LEU A 258 -19.21 -8.48 16.73
N LYS A 259 -19.18 -7.47 17.62
CA LYS A 259 -18.13 -7.30 18.63
C LYS A 259 -18.12 -8.46 19.63
N GLU A 260 -19.29 -8.92 20.07
CA GLU A 260 -19.42 -10.09 20.95
C GLU A 260 -18.91 -11.36 20.26
N ILE A 261 -19.31 -11.60 19.00
CA ILE A 261 -18.83 -12.74 18.22
C ILE A 261 -17.31 -12.65 18.03
N TYR A 262 -16.77 -11.47 17.70
CA TYR A 262 -15.34 -11.23 17.56
C TYR A 262 -14.58 -11.52 18.86
N ALA A 263 -15.09 -11.10 20.02
CA ALA A 263 -14.47 -11.36 21.31
C ALA A 263 -14.37 -12.87 21.64
N SER A 264 -15.30 -13.68 21.11
CA SER A 264 -15.28 -15.15 21.25
C SER A 264 -14.31 -15.86 20.30
N MET A 265 -13.72 -15.17 19.32
CA MET A 265 -12.77 -15.76 18.38
C MET A 265 -11.42 -16.06 19.03
N ASP A 266 -10.71 -17.03 18.47
CA ASP A 266 -9.35 -17.37 18.90
C ASP A 266 -8.36 -16.22 18.69
N GLN A 267 -7.21 -16.33 19.37
CA GLN A 267 -6.16 -15.32 19.30
C GLN A 267 -5.59 -15.17 17.89
N GLU A 268 -5.53 -16.25 17.10
CA GLU A 268 -5.06 -16.19 15.72
C GLU A 268 -5.92 -15.23 14.91
N TYR A 269 -7.25 -15.39 14.94
CA TYR A 269 -8.18 -14.50 14.24
C TYR A 269 -8.02 -13.05 14.72
N ARG A 270 -8.07 -12.83 16.05
CA ARG A 270 -8.04 -11.49 16.64
C ARG A 270 -6.71 -10.76 16.45
N SER A 271 -5.63 -11.47 16.18
CA SER A 271 -4.31 -10.88 15.90
C SER A 271 -4.18 -10.35 14.46
N ILE A 272 -5.02 -10.84 13.54
CA ILE A 272 -4.92 -10.56 12.10
C ILE A 272 -6.02 -9.60 11.66
N TYR A 273 -7.26 -9.84 12.11
CA TYR A 273 -8.43 -9.14 11.61
C TYR A 273 -8.89 -8.08 12.60
N PRO A 274 -9.33 -6.91 12.11
CA PRO A 274 -9.77 -5.87 13.01
C PRO A 274 -11.11 -6.22 13.64
N GLU A 275 -11.30 -5.69 14.84
CA GLU A 275 -12.59 -5.66 15.52
C GLU A 275 -13.63 -4.91 14.65
N PRO A 276 -14.90 -5.36 14.64
CA PRO A 276 -16.01 -4.59 14.10
C PRO A 276 -16.08 -3.21 14.75
N ARG A 277 -16.18 -2.15 13.95
CA ARG A 277 -16.10 -0.77 14.41
C ARG A 277 -17.19 0.09 13.80
N THR A 278 -17.61 1.12 14.53
CA THR A 278 -18.44 2.21 14.00
C THR A 278 -17.60 3.14 13.11
N LEU A 279 -18.25 3.99 12.30
CA LEU A 279 -17.56 5.01 11.51
C LEU A 279 -16.83 6.01 12.41
N GLU A 280 -17.40 6.35 13.57
CA GLU A 280 -16.74 7.21 14.55
C GLU A 280 -15.43 6.60 15.10
N GLU A 281 -15.47 5.31 15.48
CA GLU A 281 -14.28 4.58 15.95
C GLU A 281 -13.19 4.53 14.86
N MET A 282 -13.58 4.23 13.62
CA MET A 282 -12.65 4.23 12.48
C MET A 282 -12.01 5.60 12.24
N LYS A 283 -12.77 6.69 12.35
CA LYS A 283 -12.25 8.06 12.22
C LYS A 283 -11.28 8.42 13.35
N ASN A 284 -11.62 8.09 14.58
CA ASN A 284 -10.80 8.38 15.76
C ASN A 284 -9.43 7.67 15.65
N GLU A 285 -9.42 6.39 15.27
CA GLU A 285 -8.19 5.64 15.08
C GLU A 285 -7.33 6.21 13.95
N GLN A 286 -7.95 6.58 12.83
CA GLN A 286 -7.24 7.20 11.71
C GLN A 286 -6.62 8.56 12.11
N GLN A 287 -7.35 9.36 12.88
CA GLN A 287 -6.86 10.64 13.38
C GLN A 287 -5.67 10.45 14.33
N GLN A 288 -5.76 9.50 15.26
CA GLN A 288 -4.66 9.18 16.17
C GLN A 288 -3.40 8.73 15.41
N ARG A 289 -3.55 7.83 14.43
CA ARG A 289 -2.43 7.39 13.58
C ARG A 289 -1.80 8.55 12.81
N THR A 290 -2.62 9.43 12.25
CA THR A 290 -2.15 10.61 11.51
C THR A 290 -1.39 11.56 12.44
N ASN A 291 -1.94 11.84 13.62
CA ASN A 291 -1.31 12.70 14.63
C ASN A 291 0.03 12.11 15.09
N ALA A 292 0.10 10.79 15.31
CA ALA A 292 1.34 10.11 15.68
C ALA A 292 2.40 10.20 14.58
N GLN A 293 2.01 10.05 13.32
CA GLN A 293 2.92 10.20 12.18
C GLN A 293 3.43 11.63 12.03
N ILE A 294 2.55 12.62 12.17
CA ILE A 294 2.94 14.04 12.17
C ILE A 294 3.94 14.31 13.28
N LYS A 295 3.65 13.84 14.51
CA LYS A 295 4.54 13.99 15.66
C LYS A 295 5.91 13.36 15.38
N LYS A 296 5.97 12.15 14.82
CA LYS A 296 7.23 11.49 14.44
C LYS A 296 8.03 12.33 13.44
N ILE A 297 7.39 12.86 12.39
CA ILE A 297 8.05 13.71 11.39
C ILE A 297 8.58 15.00 12.03
N GLN A 298 7.81 15.60 12.94
CA GLN A 298 8.21 16.81 13.66
C GLN A 298 9.38 16.55 14.60
N ASP A 299 9.36 15.44 15.34
CA ASP A 299 10.45 15.04 16.23
C ASP A 299 11.73 14.74 15.42
N GLU A 300 11.63 14.02 14.30
CA GLU A 300 12.78 13.78 13.39
C GLU A 300 13.31 15.08 12.76
N ALA A 301 12.43 16.04 12.45
CA ALA A 301 12.84 17.34 11.93
C ALA A 301 13.52 18.19 13.02
N ARG A 302 13.03 18.14 14.25
CA ARG A 302 13.65 18.79 15.41
C ARG A 302 15.03 18.19 15.68
N GLU A 303 15.14 16.88 15.74
CA GLU A 303 16.42 16.19 15.96
C GLU A 303 17.44 16.55 14.87
N ARG A 304 17.03 16.57 13.60
CA ARG A 304 17.89 17.01 12.48
C ARG A 304 18.37 18.45 12.62
N ARG A 305 17.52 19.35 13.12
CA ARG A 305 17.88 20.77 13.34
C ARG A 305 18.79 20.97 14.54
N GLU A 306 18.64 20.15 15.57
CA GLU A 306 19.42 20.24 16.81
C GLU A 306 20.75 19.48 16.73
N ARG A 307 20.91 18.60 15.73
CA ARG A 307 22.15 17.86 15.49
C ARG A 307 23.31 18.80 15.25
N VAL A 308 24.41 18.53 15.95
CA VAL A 308 25.67 19.25 15.81
C VAL A 308 26.52 18.54 14.77
N HIS A 309 26.97 19.26 13.75
CA HIS A 309 27.81 18.75 12.68
C HIS A 309 29.27 19.20 12.84
N PRO A 310 30.26 18.43 12.38
CA PRO A 310 31.62 18.93 12.34
C PRO A 310 31.71 20.13 11.39
N MET A 311 32.58 21.10 11.71
CA MET A 311 32.83 22.24 10.85
C MET A 311 33.32 21.77 9.47
N ARG A 312 32.69 22.28 8.39
CA ARG A 312 33.14 21.99 7.02
C ARG A 312 34.50 22.65 6.75
N LYS A 313 35.32 21.99 5.92
CA LYS A 313 36.60 22.54 5.44
C LYS A 313 36.38 23.57 4.34
N ALA A 314 37.36 24.47 4.19
CA ALA A 314 37.40 25.42 3.07
C ALA A 314 37.50 24.66 1.75
N GLY A 315 36.72 25.07 0.76
CA GLY A 315 36.90 24.61 -0.62
C GLY A 315 37.99 25.40 -1.36
N LYS A 316 38.38 24.94 -2.54
CA LYS A 316 39.42 25.55 -3.40
C LYS A 316 39.09 26.98 -3.85
N MET A 317 37.82 27.39 -3.79
CA MET A 317 37.38 28.73 -4.14
C MET A 317 37.44 29.72 -2.97
N ASN A 318 37.88 29.27 -1.79
CA ASN A 318 38.11 30.12 -0.63
C ASN A 318 39.40 30.95 -0.76
N ARG A 319 39.53 31.67 -1.87
CA ARG A 319 40.66 32.56 -2.20
C ARG A 319 40.38 33.97 -1.68
N PRO A 320 41.39 34.80 -1.38
CA PRO A 320 41.18 36.12 -0.76
C PRO A 320 40.25 37.06 -1.53
N ASP A 321 40.34 37.06 -2.85
CA ASP A 321 39.49 37.85 -3.76
C ASP A 321 38.02 37.40 -3.71
N MET A 322 37.78 36.09 -3.82
CA MET A 322 36.45 35.50 -3.77
C MET A 322 35.82 35.64 -2.40
N LEU A 323 36.61 35.46 -1.33
CA LEU A 323 36.16 35.64 0.03
C LEU A 323 35.78 37.11 0.29
N ALA A 324 36.53 38.08 -0.25
CA ALA A 324 36.17 39.49 -0.13
C ALA A 324 34.83 39.83 -0.81
N HIS A 325 34.55 39.23 -1.97
CA HIS A 325 33.24 39.34 -2.63
C HIS A 325 32.13 38.71 -1.80
N TYR A 326 32.36 37.49 -1.33
CA TYR A 326 31.44 36.74 -0.49
C TYR A 326 31.11 37.52 0.80
N GLU A 327 32.12 38.02 1.51
CA GLU A 327 31.94 38.83 2.71
C GLU A 327 31.13 40.09 2.45
N ARG A 328 31.41 40.80 1.36
CA ARG A 328 30.68 42.02 1.00
C ARG A 328 29.19 41.73 0.78
N ILE A 329 28.86 40.62 0.13
CA ILE A 329 27.49 40.21 -0.14
C ILE A 329 26.81 39.77 1.17
N MET A 330 27.43 38.87 1.91
CA MET A 330 26.83 38.29 3.11
C MET A 330 26.64 39.34 4.22
N ARG A 331 27.54 40.32 4.35
CA ARG A 331 27.38 41.43 5.31
C ARG A 331 26.23 42.40 4.97
N ARG A 332 25.67 42.36 3.76
CA ARG A 332 24.42 43.07 3.43
C ARG A 332 23.19 42.32 3.92
N VAL A 333 23.30 41.00 4.11
CA VAL A 333 22.21 40.10 4.50
C VAL A 333 22.19 39.87 6.02
N TRP A 334 23.36 39.80 6.67
CA TRP A 334 23.48 39.56 8.12
C TRP A 334 24.23 40.67 8.85
N SER A 335 23.84 40.92 10.11
CA SER A 335 24.48 41.93 10.98
C SER A 335 25.89 41.50 11.41
N LYS A 336 26.82 42.46 11.51
CA LYS A 336 28.23 42.19 11.84
C LYS A 336 28.41 41.55 13.22
N ASP A 337 27.55 41.89 14.17
CA ASP A 337 27.75 41.60 15.59
C ASP A 337 27.60 40.11 15.95
N HIS A 338 27.11 39.28 15.02
CA HIS A 338 26.85 37.87 15.26
C HIS A 338 27.76 36.94 14.44
N ILE A 339 28.54 37.47 13.51
CA ILE A 339 29.31 36.67 12.56
C ILE A 339 30.69 36.36 13.14
N VAL A 340 30.96 35.07 13.33
CA VAL A 340 32.22 34.53 13.85
C VAL A 340 33.21 34.28 12.72
N LYS A 341 32.74 33.70 11.61
CA LYS A 341 33.58 33.34 10.47
C LYS A 341 32.76 33.24 9.18
N MET A 342 33.37 33.55 8.07
CA MET A 342 32.85 33.25 6.74
C MET A 342 33.78 32.29 6.02
N LEU A 343 33.22 31.37 5.25
CA LEU A 343 33.96 30.30 4.58
C LEU A 343 33.29 29.95 3.25
N ILE A 344 34.05 29.92 2.16
CA ILE A 344 33.60 29.31 0.92
C ILE A 344 33.91 27.82 0.98
N VAL A 345 32.89 26.98 0.76
CA VAL A 345 33.01 25.52 0.79
C VAL A 345 33.03 24.89 -0.61
N SER A 346 32.72 25.67 -1.65
CA SER A 346 32.82 25.23 -3.05
C SER A 346 34.27 25.03 -3.49
N ASP A 347 34.50 23.94 -4.21
CA ASP A 347 35.72 23.70 -4.97
C ASP A 347 35.65 24.25 -6.40
N ASP A 348 34.44 24.36 -6.95
CA ASP A 348 34.16 24.91 -8.28
C ASP A 348 32.76 25.57 -8.33
N TRP A 349 32.50 26.26 -9.44
CA TRP A 349 31.22 26.85 -9.78
C TRP A 349 30.17 25.77 -10.04
N SER A 350 29.00 25.90 -9.41
CA SER A 350 27.81 25.12 -9.76
C SER A 350 26.85 25.96 -10.60
N ASN A 351 26.08 25.33 -11.50
CA ASN A 351 25.01 26.03 -12.20
C ASN A 351 23.80 26.20 -11.28
N GLY A 352 23.25 27.42 -11.24
CA GLY A 352 22.05 27.75 -10.49
C GLY A 352 21.03 28.45 -11.38
N THR A 353 19.75 28.29 -11.06
CA THR A 353 18.66 29.02 -11.72
C THR A 353 17.87 29.79 -10.67
N SER A 354 17.63 31.08 -10.88
CA SER A 354 16.81 31.88 -9.97
C SER A 354 15.32 31.53 -10.10
N SER A 355 14.49 32.01 -9.18
CA SER A 355 13.03 31.86 -9.26
C SER A 355 12.41 32.49 -10.52
N LYS A 356 13.13 33.40 -11.18
CA LYS A 356 12.73 34.03 -12.45
C LYS A 356 13.28 33.29 -13.69
N GLY A 357 13.91 32.13 -13.52
CA GLY A 357 14.46 31.34 -14.62
C GLY A 357 15.82 31.84 -15.13
N GLU A 358 16.47 32.76 -14.43
CA GLU A 358 17.75 33.33 -14.86
C GLU A 358 18.90 32.41 -14.46
N SER A 359 19.88 32.22 -15.35
CA SER A 359 21.02 31.33 -15.13
C SER A 359 22.15 32.03 -14.38
N TYR A 360 22.75 31.30 -13.44
CA TYR A 360 23.85 31.75 -12.59
C TYR A 360 24.96 30.71 -12.56
N ARG A 361 26.20 31.18 -12.40
CA ARG A 361 27.25 30.38 -11.78
C ARG A 361 27.28 30.69 -10.29
N VAL A 362 27.28 29.67 -9.44
CA VAL A 362 27.04 29.76 -8.00
C VAL A 362 28.22 29.21 -7.23
N VAL A 363 28.59 29.92 -6.16
CA VAL A 363 29.57 29.52 -5.15
C VAL A 363 28.87 29.40 -3.81
N ASN A 364 29.02 28.23 -3.19
CA ASN A 364 28.43 27.92 -1.90
C ASN A 364 29.43 28.21 -0.78
N GLY A 365 28.93 28.80 0.29
CA GLY A 365 29.68 29.09 1.50
C GLY A 365 28.83 28.90 2.75
N LEU A 366 29.46 29.20 3.88
CA LEU A 366 28.86 29.20 5.20
C LEU A 366 29.15 30.56 5.87
N VAL A 367 28.13 31.13 6.48
CA VAL A 367 28.31 32.19 7.49
C VAL A 367 28.13 31.54 8.85
N ILE A 368 29.17 31.56 9.67
CA ILE A 368 29.16 30.98 11.01
C ILE A 368 28.81 32.07 11.99
N VAL A 369 27.77 31.84 12.78
CA VAL A 369 27.29 32.77 13.80
C VAL A 369 27.31 32.13 15.18
N LYS A 370 27.47 32.97 16.21
CA LYS A 370 27.27 32.54 17.60
C LYS A 370 25.84 32.86 18.00
N THR A 371 25.08 31.84 18.39
CA THR A 371 23.70 31.99 18.82
C THR A 371 23.64 32.49 20.28
N LYS A 372 22.48 33.02 20.70
CA LYS A 372 22.29 33.61 22.04
C LYS A 372 22.51 32.62 23.18
N ASP A 373 22.31 31.33 22.92
CA ASP A 373 22.55 30.21 23.84
C ASP A 373 24.04 29.76 23.87
N GLY A 374 24.93 30.52 23.22
CA GLY A 374 26.38 30.29 23.24
C GLY A 374 26.89 29.24 22.25
N ARG A 375 25.99 28.55 21.53
CA ARG A 375 26.35 27.58 20.49
C ARG A 375 26.76 28.27 19.18
N TYR A 376 27.34 27.49 18.26
CA TYR A 376 27.69 27.95 16.93
C TYR A 376 26.77 27.34 15.89
N GLN A 377 26.28 28.17 14.97
CA GLN A 377 25.41 27.77 13.88
C GLN A 377 26.03 28.17 12.55
N ALA A 378 26.06 27.24 11.60
CA ALA A 378 26.40 27.54 10.22
C ALA A 378 25.12 27.90 9.45
N LEU A 379 25.17 29.01 8.72
CA LEU A 379 24.15 29.50 7.81
C LEU A 379 24.63 29.21 6.37
N PRO A 380 24.15 28.14 5.72
CA PRO A 380 24.60 27.80 4.38
C PRO A 380 24.01 28.78 3.39
N CYS A 381 24.87 29.48 2.66
CA CYS A 381 24.43 30.49 1.72
C CYS A 381 25.36 30.58 0.52
N SER A 382 24.84 31.17 -0.55
CA SER A 382 25.51 31.13 -1.84
C SER A 382 25.54 32.51 -2.46
N MET A 383 26.64 32.84 -3.12
CA MET A 383 26.72 33.97 -4.04
C MET A 383 26.69 33.46 -5.48
N GLY A 384 26.07 34.22 -6.37
CA GLY A 384 25.92 33.86 -7.76
C GLY A 384 26.38 35.00 -8.66
N GLU A 385 26.93 34.65 -9.81
CA GLU A 385 27.17 35.58 -10.90
C GLU A 385 26.23 35.28 -12.06
N LYS A 386 25.47 36.29 -12.46
CA LYS A 386 24.42 36.17 -13.46
C LYS A 386 25.00 36.00 -14.85
N TRP A 387 24.43 35.08 -15.62
CA TRP A 387 24.68 34.98 -17.06
C TRP A 387 23.96 36.11 -17.79
N LEU A 388 24.66 36.81 -18.69
CA LEU A 388 24.10 37.86 -19.55
C LEU A 388 24.02 37.36 -20.99
N PRO A 389 22.86 36.83 -21.44
CA PRO A 389 22.73 36.24 -22.78
C PRO A 389 23.09 37.22 -23.90
N GLN A 390 22.74 38.50 -23.73
CA GLN A 390 22.99 39.55 -24.73
C GLN A 390 24.47 39.84 -24.96
N ALA A 391 25.32 39.61 -23.95
CA ALA A 391 26.76 39.85 -24.01
C ALA A 391 27.57 38.55 -24.09
N ASN A 392 26.91 37.39 -24.14
CA ASN A 392 27.49 36.06 -24.11
C ASN A 392 28.60 35.89 -23.05
N ARG A 393 28.37 36.46 -21.87
CA ARG A 393 29.33 36.44 -20.76
C ARG A 393 28.61 36.50 -19.42
N TYR A 394 29.32 36.11 -18.35
CA TYR A 394 28.88 36.40 -16.99
C TYR A 394 29.08 37.87 -16.65
N SER A 395 28.26 38.39 -15.74
CA SER A 395 28.14 39.83 -15.46
C SER A 395 29.39 40.49 -14.88
N GLY A 396 30.35 39.73 -14.34
CA GLY A 396 31.44 40.24 -13.51
C GLY A 396 30.98 40.74 -12.13
N HIS A 397 29.69 40.57 -11.81
CA HIS A 397 29.08 41.07 -10.58
C HIS A 397 28.40 39.92 -9.83
N TYR A 398 28.89 39.70 -8.61
CA TYR A 398 28.36 38.70 -7.69
C TYR A 398 27.21 39.27 -6.86
N GLU A 399 26.14 38.51 -6.72
CA GLU A 399 25.00 38.83 -5.88
C GLU A 399 24.60 37.65 -5.00
N TYR A 400 23.70 37.92 -4.05
CA TYR A 400 23.18 36.90 -3.17
C TYR A 400 22.26 35.94 -3.95
N PHE A 401 22.54 34.64 -3.89
CA PHE A 401 21.83 33.63 -4.67
C PHE A 401 20.83 32.81 -3.83
N GLY A 402 21.15 32.49 -2.57
CA GLY A 402 20.22 31.76 -1.71
C GLY A 402 20.79 31.31 -0.37
N VAL A 403 19.90 30.80 0.48
CA VAL A 403 20.19 30.20 1.80
C VAL A 403 19.51 28.84 1.91
N SER A 404 20.15 27.92 2.62
CA SER A 404 19.56 26.64 3.06
C SER A 404 19.34 26.64 4.57
N ASP A 405 18.68 25.61 5.10
CA ASP A 405 18.39 25.52 6.52
C ASP A 405 19.68 25.60 7.38
N PRO A 406 19.71 26.48 8.40
CA PRO A 406 20.78 26.55 9.38
C PRO A 406 20.99 25.23 10.12
N PHE A 407 22.23 24.94 10.52
CA PHE A 407 22.55 23.78 11.36
C PHE A 407 23.62 24.10 12.39
N TYR A 408 23.56 23.45 13.56
CA TYR A 408 24.58 23.62 14.60
C TYR A 408 25.89 22.96 14.19
N ILE A 409 27.00 23.58 14.59
CA ILE A 409 28.33 23.05 14.33
C ILE A 409 29.17 22.94 15.59
N ASP A 410 30.03 21.94 15.63
CA ASP A 410 31.11 21.84 16.61
C ASP A 410 32.25 22.74 16.14
N TYR A 411 32.28 23.95 16.68
CA TYR A 411 33.27 24.97 16.39
C TYR A 411 34.15 25.12 17.64
N ARG A 412 35.22 24.32 17.68
CA ARG A 412 36.28 24.36 18.71
C ARG A 412 37.51 25.06 18.18
#